data_AF-A0A976IMJ9-F1
#
_entry.id   AF-A0A976IMJ9-F1
#
_cell.length_a   1.000
_cell.length_b   1.000
_cell.length_c   1.000
_cell.angle_alpha   90.00
_cell.angle_beta   90.00
_cell.angle_gamma   90.00
#
_symmetry.space_group_name_H-M   'P 1'
#
loop_
_entity.id
_entity.type
_entity.pdbx_description
1 polymer ?
#
loop_
_entity_poly.entity_id
_entity_poly.type
_entity_poly.pdbx_seq_one_letter_code
_entity_poly.pdbx_strand_id
1 'polypeptide(L)'
;MGRTIFLAFSYTAIMVISVIGSTAFAADGLVLRKGQSTYGAGPHMQWFFDKNGRHTVYSVQKTPVAQWSESTVDIPNLGYHRHPVWFRFDIRNQGVNTEWSLVLDYPL
;
A
#
# COMPACT_ATOMS: atom_id res chain seq x y z
N MET A 1 35.54 25.20 -33.58
CA MET A 1 35.14 23.78 -33.63
C MET A 1 35.12 23.18 -32.20
N GLY A 2 34.37 23.78 -31.26
CA GLY A 2 34.49 23.43 -29.83
C GLY A 2 33.34 23.87 -28.92
N ARG A 3 32.22 24.39 -29.46
CA ARG A 3 31.04 24.79 -28.68
C ARG A 3 29.86 23.80 -28.79
N THR A 4 29.87 22.93 -29.81
CA THR A 4 28.83 21.91 -30.03
C THR A 4 29.08 20.61 -29.26
N ILE A 5 30.32 20.33 -28.84
CA ILE A 5 30.68 19.10 -28.14
C ILE A 5 30.27 19.14 -26.65
N PHE A 6 30.34 20.32 -26.01
CA PHE A 6 29.94 20.45 -24.60
C PHE A 6 28.42 20.37 -24.35
N LEU A 7 27.60 20.67 -25.36
CA LEU A 7 26.13 20.54 -25.26
C LEU A 7 25.63 19.11 -25.51
N ALA A 8 26.43 18.26 -26.19
CA ALA A 8 26.08 16.86 -26.40
C ALA A 8 26.31 16.00 -25.14
N PHE A 9 27.28 16.39 -24.30
CA PHE A 9 27.55 15.71 -23.01
C PHE A 9 26.56 16.10 -21.91
N SER A 10 25.92 17.27 -21.98
CA SER A 10 24.93 17.69 -20.98
C SER A 10 23.55 17.06 -21.19
N TYR A 11 23.19 16.67 -22.42
CA TYR A 11 21.92 15.99 -22.70
C TYR A 11 21.93 14.50 -22.33
N THR A 12 23.08 13.83 -22.49
CA THR A 12 23.24 12.41 -22.12
C THR A 12 23.25 12.20 -20.61
N ALA A 13 23.76 13.15 -19.83
CA ALA A 13 23.76 13.08 -18.37
C ALA A 13 22.34 13.19 -17.75
N ILE A 14 21.43 13.95 -18.38
CA ILE A 14 20.06 14.14 -17.86
C ILE A 14 19.16 12.93 -18.16
N MET A 15 19.44 12.17 -19.21
CA MET A 15 18.60 11.01 -19.58
C MET A 15 18.84 9.77 -18.71
N VAL A 16 19.98 9.69 -18.00
CA VAL A 16 20.33 8.53 -17.14
C VAL A 16 19.63 8.57 -15.78
N ILE A 17 19.16 9.73 -15.32
CA ILE A 17 18.52 9.87 -14.00
C ILE A 17 17.02 9.54 -14.02
N SER A 18 16.40 9.46 -15.20
CA SER A 18 14.94 9.24 -15.34
C SER A 18 14.49 7.79 -15.18
N VAL A 19 15.41 6.85 -14.92
CA VAL A 19 15.09 5.43 -14.66
C VAL A 19 15.46 5.05 -13.23
N ILE A 20 15.09 5.87 -12.26
CA ILE A 20 14.80 5.33 -10.93
C ILE A 20 13.37 4.82 -11.04
N GLY A 21 13.26 3.59 -11.55
CA GLY A 21 12.01 2.86 -11.62
C GLY A 21 11.36 2.91 -10.26
N SER A 22 10.08 3.30 -10.23
CA SER A 22 9.24 3.24 -9.05
C SER A 22 9.26 1.80 -8.56
N THR A 23 10.08 1.49 -7.54
CA THR A 23 9.87 0.30 -6.73
C THR A 23 8.58 0.57 -5.99
N ALA A 24 7.47 0.17 -6.60
CA ALA A 24 6.25 -0.05 -5.87
C ALA A 24 6.61 -1.08 -4.81
N PHE A 25 6.89 -0.62 -3.59
CA PHE A 25 6.96 -1.48 -2.43
C PHE A 25 5.58 -2.10 -2.33
N ALA A 26 5.45 -3.35 -2.76
CA ALA A 26 4.29 -4.13 -2.40
C ALA A 26 4.42 -4.35 -0.90
N ALA A 27 3.51 -3.77 -0.11
CA ALA A 27 3.36 -4.13 1.29
C ALA A 27 3.34 -5.66 1.38
N ASP A 28 4.32 -6.22 2.09
CA ASP A 28 4.51 -7.67 2.15
C ASP A 28 3.24 -8.27 2.80
N GLY A 29 2.51 -9.09 2.04
CA GLY A 29 1.18 -9.55 2.48
C GLY A 29 1.26 -10.37 3.77
N LEU A 30 0.17 -10.37 4.55
CA LEU A 30 0.10 -11.14 5.79
C LEU A 30 0.13 -12.65 5.47
N VAL A 31 1.18 -13.35 5.92
CA VAL A 31 1.33 -14.80 5.72
C VAL A 31 0.95 -15.57 6.98
N LEU A 32 -0.16 -16.31 6.92
CA LEU A 32 -0.60 -17.20 7.99
C LEU A 32 0.18 -18.52 7.91
N ARG A 33 0.97 -18.81 8.94
CA ARG A 33 1.80 -20.02 9.07
C ARG A 33 1.23 -20.99 10.11
N LYS A 34 1.68 -22.25 10.06
CA LYS A 34 1.35 -23.27 11.06
C LYS A 34 1.91 -22.87 12.44
N GLY A 35 1.10 -23.10 13.49
CA GLY A 35 1.55 -22.99 14.89
C GLY A 35 1.29 -21.64 15.56
N GLN A 36 0.74 -20.66 14.84
CA GLN A 36 0.32 -19.37 15.39
C GLN A 36 -1.16 -19.16 15.13
N SER A 37 -1.90 -18.74 16.15
CA SER A 37 -3.37 -18.61 16.16
C SER A 37 -3.85 -17.17 15.98
N THR A 38 -2.96 -16.20 16.08
CA THR A 38 -3.28 -14.76 16.04
C THR A 38 -2.20 -14.00 15.29
N TYR A 39 -2.60 -13.06 14.44
CA TYR A 39 -1.70 -12.23 13.64
C TYR A 39 -2.16 -10.78 13.70
N GLY A 40 -1.21 -9.84 13.81
CA GLY A 40 -1.50 -8.42 13.67
C GLY A 40 -1.70 -8.07 12.20
N ALA A 41 -2.89 -7.61 11.82
CA ALA A 41 -3.16 -7.13 10.46
C ALA A 41 -2.61 -5.72 10.22
N GLY A 42 -2.50 -4.91 11.28
CA GLY A 42 -2.14 -3.49 11.21
C GLY A 42 -0.96 -3.16 10.30
N PRO A 43 0.22 -3.78 10.44
CA PRO A 43 1.39 -3.46 9.62
C PRO A 43 1.26 -3.85 8.15
N HIS A 44 0.27 -4.67 7.81
CA HIS A 44 -0.02 -5.09 6.44
C HIS A 44 -1.17 -4.28 5.81
N MET A 45 -1.85 -3.46 6.61
CA MET A 45 -2.99 -2.67 6.16
C MET A 45 -2.57 -1.47 5.34
N GLN A 46 -3.41 -1.16 4.37
CA GLN A 46 -3.42 0.08 3.65
C GLN A 46 -4.82 0.69 3.75
N TRP A 47 -4.91 2.02 3.68
CA TRP A 47 -6.18 2.72 3.70
C TRP A 47 -6.33 3.74 2.59
N PHE A 48 -7.57 4.00 2.21
CA PHE A 48 -7.97 4.97 1.21
C PHE A 48 -9.16 5.78 1.74
N PHE A 49 -8.99 7.10 1.79
CA PHE A 49 -10.07 8.04 2.13
C PHE A 49 -10.93 8.30 0.91
N ASP A 50 -12.18 7.84 0.96
CA ASP A 50 -13.18 8.18 -0.05
C ASP A 50 -13.71 9.60 0.19
N LYS A 51 -13.01 10.58 -0.39
CA LYS A 51 -13.35 12.00 -0.22
C LYS A 51 -14.72 12.38 -0.77
N ASN A 52 -15.27 11.63 -1.73
CA ASN A 52 -16.55 11.94 -2.36
C ASN A 52 -17.71 11.07 -1.83
N GLY A 53 -17.41 10.00 -1.10
CA GLY A 53 -18.37 9.08 -0.49
C GLY A 53 -19.13 8.21 -1.49
N ARG A 54 -18.63 8.06 -2.73
CA ARG A 54 -19.32 7.35 -3.82
C ARG A 54 -18.60 6.07 -4.26
N HIS A 55 -17.48 5.73 -3.64
CA HIS A 55 -16.76 4.53 -4.00
C HIS A 55 -17.52 3.27 -3.54
N THR A 56 -17.69 2.34 -4.46
CA THR A 56 -18.16 0.96 -4.20
C THR A 56 -16.98 0.00 -4.08
N VAL A 57 -17.19 -1.18 -3.50
CA VAL A 57 -16.15 -2.23 -3.42
C VAL A 57 -15.47 -2.49 -4.78
N TYR A 58 -16.24 -2.54 -5.87
CA TYR A 58 -15.71 -2.74 -7.23
C TYR A 58 -14.86 -1.57 -7.72
N SER A 59 -15.24 -0.34 -7.39
CA SER A 59 -14.46 0.85 -7.77
C SER A 59 -13.16 0.93 -6.98
N VAL A 60 -13.20 0.56 -5.69
CA VAL A 60 -12.06 0.58 -4.76
C VAL A 60 -11.01 -0.45 -5.17
N GLN A 61 -11.44 -1.62 -5.64
CA GLN A 61 -10.53 -2.64 -6.20
C GLN A 61 -9.74 -2.14 -7.43
N LYS A 62 -10.27 -1.14 -8.15
CA LYS A 62 -9.62 -0.52 -9.32
C LYS A 62 -8.83 0.74 -8.96
N THR A 63 -8.90 1.20 -7.71
CA THR A 63 -8.18 2.39 -7.24
C THR A 63 -6.67 2.15 -7.33
N PRO A 64 -5.90 3.03 -8.00
CA PRO A 64 -4.46 2.87 -8.15
C PRO A 64 -3.75 2.73 -6.79
N VAL A 65 -2.76 1.84 -6.70
CA VAL A 65 -1.99 1.58 -5.47
C VAL A 65 -1.44 2.87 -4.85
N ALA A 66 -0.98 3.81 -5.67
CA ALA A 66 -0.43 5.10 -5.22
C ALA A 66 -1.44 6.00 -4.46
N GLN A 67 -2.74 5.70 -4.51
CA GLN A 67 -3.75 6.43 -3.72
C GLN A 67 -3.99 5.83 -2.34
N TRP A 68 -3.40 4.66 -2.06
CA TRP A 68 -3.50 4.00 -0.77
C TRP A 68 -2.33 4.41 0.11
N SER A 69 -2.63 4.72 1.37
CA SER A 69 -1.62 4.99 2.39
C SER A 69 -1.25 3.68 3.08
N GLU A 70 0.03 3.46 3.36
CA GLU A 70 0.51 2.25 4.04
C GLU A 70 0.53 2.43 5.56
N SER A 71 0.19 1.36 6.27
CA SER A 71 0.40 1.25 7.70
C SER A 71 1.77 0.69 8.00
N THR A 72 2.42 1.24 9.02
CA THR A 72 3.67 0.69 9.58
C THR A 72 3.51 0.35 11.06
N VAL A 73 2.28 0.40 11.58
CA VAL A 73 1.97 0.25 13.01
C VAL A 73 0.95 -0.86 13.23
N ASP A 74 0.98 -1.45 14.43
CA ASP A 74 0.10 -2.55 14.80
C ASP A 74 -1.38 -2.16 14.89
N ILE A 75 -1.64 -0.93 15.35
CA ILE A 75 -3.00 -0.40 15.51
C ILE A 75 -3.02 1.00 14.89
N PRO A 76 -3.46 1.15 13.62
CA PRO A 76 -3.50 2.45 12.96
C PRO A 76 -4.57 3.35 13.58
N ASN A 77 -4.17 4.51 14.08
CA ASN A 77 -5.08 5.56 14.51
C ASN A 77 -5.21 6.61 13.40
N LEU A 78 -6.36 6.62 12.73
CA LEU A 78 -6.65 7.62 11.71
C LEU A 78 -7.29 8.88 12.32
N GLY A 79 -7.71 8.88 13.58
CA GLY A 79 -8.48 9.97 14.16
C GLY A 79 -9.89 10.09 13.54
N TYR A 80 -10.55 11.22 13.80
CA TYR A 80 -11.92 11.46 13.34
C TYR A 80 -11.94 12.09 11.95
N HIS A 81 -12.61 11.42 11.02
CA HIS A 81 -12.77 11.87 9.65
C HIS A 81 -14.25 11.87 9.23
N ARG A 82 -14.61 12.82 8.36
CA ARG A 82 -15.96 12.93 7.77
C ARG A 82 -16.14 12.07 6.52
N HIS A 83 -15.06 11.49 6.01
CA HIS A 83 -15.03 10.71 4.79
C HIS A 83 -15.02 9.22 5.13
N PRO A 84 -15.75 8.37 4.38
CA PRO A 84 -15.59 6.93 4.49
C PRO A 84 -14.14 6.50 4.25
N VAL A 85 -13.71 5.47 4.95
CA VAL A 85 -12.37 4.90 4.84
C VAL A 85 -12.48 3.45 4.39
N TRP A 86 -11.75 3.13 3.34
CA TRP A 86 -11.59 1.75 2.87
C TRP A 86 -10.26 1.22 3.37
N PHE A 87 -10.27 0.00 3.90
CA PHE A 87 -9.07 -0.73 4.30
C PHE A 87 -8.83 -1.90 3.37
N ARG A 88 -7.57 -2.23 3.11
CA ARG A 88 -7.17 -3.44 2.39
C ARG A 88 -5.86 -3.98 2.92
N PHE A 89 -5.64 -5.27 2.74
CA PHE A 89 -4.34 -5.92 2.89
C PHE A 89 -4.41 -7.25 2.14
N ASP A 90 -3.26 -7.70 1.66
CA ASP A 90 -3.15 -9.03 1.05
C ASP A 90 -2.91 -10.06 2.15
N ILE A 91 -3.54 -11.22 2.02
CA ILE A 91 -3.40 -12.34 2.95
C ILE A 91 -3.12 -13.63 2.21
N ARG A 92 -2.20 -14.44 2.72
CA ARG A 92 -1.87 -15.76 2.19
C ARG A 92 -1.89 -16.79 3.31
N ASN A 93 -2.75 -17.79 3.18
CA ASN A 93 -2.76 -18.91 4.11
C ASN A 93 -1.80 -20.00 3.65
N GLN A 94 -0.75 -20.25 4.45
CA GLN A 94 0.20 -21.35 4.32
C GLN A 94 0.12 -22.32 5.51
N GLY A 95 -0.88 -22.15 6.39
CA GLY A 95 -1.13 -22.99 7.54
C GLY A 95 -2.10 -24.13 7.24
N VAL A 96 -2.32 -24.97 8.25
CA VAL A 96 -3.33 -26.03 8.21
C VAL A 96 -4.72 -25.54 8.61
N ASN A 97 -4.79 -24.43 9.36
CA ASN A 97 -6.05 -23.85 9.80
C ASN A 97 -6.70 -23.08 8.66
N THR A 98 -7.94 -23.42 8.32
CA THR A 98 -8.70 -22.77 7.24
C THR A 98 -9.70 -21.74 7.74
N GLU A 99 -10.02 -21.77 9.03
CA GLU A 99 -11.00 -20.88 9.66
C GLU A 99 -10.29 -19.74 10.37
N TRP A 100 -10.48 -18.53 9.85
CA TRP A 100 -9.90 -17.31 10.39
C TRP A 100 -10.96 -16.23 10.49
N SER A 101 -10.93 -15.46 11.56
CA SER A 101 -11.78 -14.29 11.74
C SER A 101 -10.93 -13.04 11.76
N LEU A 102 -11.32 -12.04 10.96
CA LEU A 102 -10.81 -10.69 11.09
C LEU A 102 -11.54 -10.02 12.27
N VAL A 103 -10.80 -9.73 13.33
CA VAL A 103 -11.34 -9.05 14.51
C VAL A 103 -11.05 -7.56 14.39
N LEU A 104 -12.09 -6.74 14.56
CA LEU A 104 -12.00 -5.29 14.59
C LEU A 104 -12.25 -4.83 16.03
N ASP A 105 -11.17 -4.65 16.80
CA ASP A 105 -11.25 -4.11 18.15
C ASP A 105 -11.31 -2.58 18.09
N TYR A 106 -12.51 -2.06 17.83
CA TYR A 106 -12.78 -0.62 17.89
C TYR A 106 -13.26 -0.25 19.31
N PRO A 107 -12.61 0.69 20.02
CA PRO A 107 -13.18 1.20 21.26
C PRO A 107 -14.50 1.92 20.95
N LEU A 108 -15.61 1.36 21.44
CA LEU A 108 -16.94 1.96 21.39
C LEU A 108 -17.05 3.18 22.30
#